data_AF-A0A9K3HUB1-F1
#
_entry.id   AF-A0A9K3HUB1-F1
#
_cell.length_a   1.000
_cell.length_b   1.000
_cell.length_c   1.000
_cell.angle_alpha   90.00
_cell.angle_beta   90.00
_cell.angle_gamma   90.00
#
_symmetry.space_group_name_H-M   'P 1'
#
loop_
_entity.id
_entity.type
_entity.pdbx_description
1 polymer ?
#
loop_
_entity_poly.entity_id
_entity_poly.type
_entity_poly.pdbx_seq_one_letter_code
_entity_poly.pdbx_strand_id
1 'polypeptide(L)'
;MPFIQIVGMTPTNKSFIIAHAVVSKERGDNFVWVLERVKAMLDECMEPRVILTDRDLALMGACAKVFPDASRLLCRWHIQQNVMKHCKGAFTDDDWKKFLSFWGSLIESPSIPIYDYHLRNMRKRLVECKRSSKSLQIRVR
;
A
#
# COMPACT_ATOMS: atom_id res chain seq x y z
N MET A 1 10.69 3.18 -19.03
CA MET A 1 9.49 4.04 -19.10
C MET A 1 8.47 3.47 -18.13
N PRO A 2 8.09 4.21 -17.07
CA PRO A 2 7.11 3.74 -16.11
C PRO A 2 5.73 3.56 -16.71
N PHE A 3 5.05 2.50 -16.28
CA PHE A 3 3.68 2.16 -16.67
C PHE A 3 2.76 2.31 -15.48
N ILE A 4 1.69 3.08 -15.65
CA ILE A 4 0.69 3.37 -14.62
C ILE A 4 -0.63 2.75 -15.07
N GLN A 5 -1.20 1.92 -14.21
CA GLN A 5 -2.52 1.34 -14.42
C GLN A 5 -3.48 1.87 -13.35
N ILE A 6 -4.63 2.37 -13.76
CA ILE A 6 -5.66 2.91 -12.88
C ILE A 6 -6.88 2.00 -12.98
N VAL A 7 -7.24 1.40 -11.85
CA VAL A 7 -8.29 0.40 -11.72
C VAL A 7 -9.40 0.95 -10.85
N GLY A 8 -10.62 0.92 -11.36
CA GLY A 8 -11.84 1.23 -10.63
C GLY A 8 -12.47 -0.02 -10.02
N MET A 9 -13.29 0.16 -8.99
CA MET A 9 -14.07 -0.89 -8.36
C MET A 9 -15.56 -0.55 -8.43
N THR A 10 -16.38 -1.49 -8.89
CA THR A 10 -17.84 -1.33 -8.91
C THR A 10 -18.43 -1.59 -7.52
N PRO A 11 -19.68 -1.15 -7.26
CA PRO A 11 -20.42 -1.51 -6.03
C PRO A 11 -20.64 -3.02 -5.84
N THR A 12 -20.51 -3.81 -6.92
CA THR A 12 -20.58 -5.27 -6.91
C THR A 12 -19.23 -5.94 -6.72
N ASN A 13 -18.22 -5.19 -6.25
CA ASN A 13 -16.86 -5.65 -5.99
C ASN A 13 -16.16 -6.24 -7.24
N LYS A 14 -16.46 -5.70 -8.42
CA LYS A 14 -15.77 -6.04 -9.67
C LYS A 14 -14.76 -4.95 -10.02
N SER A 15 -13.55 -5.33 -10.38
CA SER A 15 -12.55 -4.40 -10.90
C SER A 15 -12.77 -4.12 -12.38
N PHE A 16 -12.51 -2.89 -12.80
CA PHE A 16 -12.45 -2.51 -14.22
C PHE A 16 -11.29 -1.53 -14.45
N ILE A 17 -10.80 -1.44 -15.67
CA ILE A 17 -9.70 -0.53 -16.00
C ILE A 17 -10.30 0.83 -16.34
N ILE A 18 -9.84 1.88 -15.67
CA ILE A 18 -10.19 3.27 -15.99
C ILE A 18 -9.25 3.80 -17.05
N ALA A 19 -7.93 3.62 -16.84
CA ALA A 19 -6.92 4.14 -17.75
C ALA A 19 -5.58 3.38 -17.65
N HIS A 20 -4.82 3.48 -18.73
CA HIS A 20 -3.40 3.15 -18.77
C HIS A 20 -2.61 4.37 -19.20
N ALA A 21 -1.46 4.59 -18.57
CA ALA A 21 -0.55 5.66 -18.95
C ALA A 21 0.90 5.17 -18.97
N VAL A 22 1.65 5.59 -19.98
CA VAL A 22 3.10 5.42 -20.04
C VAL A 22 3.70 6.81 -19.88
N VAL A 23 4.53 6.98 -18.84
CA VAL A 23 5.17 8.26 -18.56
C VAL A 23 6.67 8.18 -18.80
N SER A 24 7.31 9.33 -18.96
CA SER A 24 8.76 9.39 -19.13
C SER A 24 9.50 9.01 -17.85
N LYS A 25 8.99 9.42 -16.68
CA LYS A 25 9.59 9.23 -15.34
C LYS A 25 8.50 9.19 -14.26
N GLU A 26 8.78 8.55 -13.12
CA GLU A 26 7.95 8.62 -11.91
C GLU A 26 8.26 9.92 -11.16
N ARG A 27 7.58 11.01 -11.55
CA ARG A 27 7.71 12.34 -10.94
C ARG A 27 6.33 12.91 -10.68
N GLY A 28 6.23 13.78 -9.67
CA GLY A 28 4.97 14.41 -9.28
C GLY A 28 4.21 15.03 -10.45
N ASP A 29 4.90 15.82 -11.28
CA ASP A 29 4.29 16.48 -12.44
C ASP A 29 3.71 15.50 -13.47
N ASN A 30 4.39 14.37 -13.69
CA ASN A 30 3.90 13.32 -14.59
C ASN A 30 2.64 12.64 -14.00
N PHE A 31 2.63 12.38 -12.69
CA PHE A 31 1.45 11.81 -12.03
C PHE A 31 0.27 12.79 -12.03
N VAL A 32 0.52 14.08 -11.76
CA VAL A 32 -0.50 15.14 -11.83
C VAL A 32 -1.12 15.16 -13.23
N TRP A 33 -0.28 15.18 -14.28
CA TRP A 33 -0.77 15.17 -15.65
C TRP A 33 -1.64 13.94 -15.95
N VAL A 34 -1.22 12.74 -15.55
CA VAL A 34 -2.02 11.52 -15.75
C VAL A 34 -3.36 11.61 -15.02
N LEU A 35 -3.36 12.03 -13.76
CA LEU A 35 -4.57 12.12 -12.95
C LEU A 35 -5.53 13.21 -13.46
N GLU A 36 -5.02 14.33 -13.97
CA GLU A 36 -5.84 15.38 -14.61
C GLU A 36 -6.53 14.84 -15.87
N ARG A 37 -5.85 14.01 -16.67
CA ARG A 37 -6.46 13.36 -17.84
C ARG A 37 -7.55 12.38 -17.43
N VAL A 38 -7.34 11.64 -16.35
CA VAL A 38 -8.37 10.74 -15.79
C VAL A 38 -9.55 11.54 -15.29
N LYS A 39 -9.32 12.60 -14.50
CA LYS A 39 -10.39 13.46 -13.99
C LYS A 39 -11.25 14.06 -15.11
N ALA A 40 -10.62 14.49 -16.20
CA ALA A 40 -11.33 15.02 -17.37
C ALA A 40 -12.22 13.98 -18.10
N MET A 41 -12.03 12.69 -17.84
CA MET A 41 -12.87 11.61 -18.39
C MET A 41 -14.02 11.22 -17.46
N LEU A 42 -14.03 11.71 -16.22
CA LEU A 42 -15.03 11.37 -15.21
C LEU A 42 -16.08 12.48 -15.12
N ASP A 43 -17.34 12.08 -15.03
CA ASP A 43 -18.38 12.98 -14.54
C ASP A 43 -18.17 13.24 -13.05
N GLU A 44 -18.68 14.35 -12.53
CA GLU A 44 -18.54 14.73 -11.12
C GLU A 44 -19.04 13.63 -10.16
N CYS A 45 -20.12 12.94 -10.52
CA CYS A 45 -20.67 11.82 -9.76
C CYS A 45 -19.80 10.53 -9.79
N MET A 46 -18.78 10.50 -10.65
CA MET A 46 -17.85 9.38 -10.81
C MET A 46 -16.49 9.64 -10.13
N GLU A 47 -16.27 10.82 -9.54
CA GLU A 47 -15.01 11.10 -8.83
C GLU A 47 -14.79 10.11 -7.67
N PRO A 48 -13.55 9.61 -7.50
CA PRO A 48 -13.27 8.60 -6.50
C PRO A 48 -13.38 9.18 -5.10
N ARG A 49 -14.16 8.53 -4.23
CA ARG A 49 -14.20 8.84 -2.79
C ARG A 49 -12.99 8.31 -2.04
N VAL A 50 -12.37 7.24 -2.56
CA VAL A 50 -11.21 6.58 -1.97
C VAL A 50 -10.23 6.23 -3.08
N ILE A 51 -8.96 6.57 -2.88
CA ILE A 51 -7.86 6.20 -3.77
C ILE A 51 -6.89 5.31 -2.97
N LEU A 52 -6.62 4.12 -3.50
CA LEU A 52 -5.62 3.20 -2.98
C LEU A 52 -4.34 3.33 -3.80
N THR A 53 -3.25 3.75 -3.16
CA THR A 53 -1.93 3.90 -3.80
C THR A 53 -0.89 3.05 -3.09
N ASP A 54 0.26 2.83 -3.72
CA ASP A 54 1.45 2.48 -2.96
C ASP A 54 1.97 3.73 -2.21
N ARG A 55 3.03 3.58 -1.41
CA ARG A 55 3.58 4.69 -0.62
C ARG A 55 4.52 5.58 -1.45
N ASP A 56 4.24 5.77 -2.73
CA ASP A 56 4.96 6.73 -3.56
C ASP A 56 4.54 8.16 -3.19
N LEU A 57 5.46 8.92 -2.61
CA LEU A 57 5.19 10.28 -2.12
C LEU A 57 4.80 11.24 -3.25
N ALA A 58 5.34 11.05 -4.45
CA ALA A 58 5.01 11.89 -5.59
C ALA A 58 3.59 11.59 -6.10
N LEU A 59 3.20 10.32 -6.16
CA LEU A 59 1.83 9.92 -6.50
C LEU A 59 0.83 10.37 -5.42
N MET A 60 1.15 10.18 -4.14
CA MET A 60 0.30 10.63 -3.03
C MET A 60 0.07 12.15 -3.06
N GLY A 61 1.11 12.92 -3.40
CA GLY A 61 1.02 14.36 -3.59
C GLY A 61 0.16 14.74 -4.80
N ALA A 62 0.31 14.03 -5.92
CA ALA A 62 -0.49 14.24 -7.11
C ALA A 62 -1.99 13.93 -6.86
N CYS A 63 -2.30 12.82 -6.17
CA CYS A 63 -3.66 12.50 -5.78
C CYS A 63 -4.28 13.59 -4.89
N ALA A 64 -3.52 14.09 -3.90
CA ALA A 64 -4.01 15.17 -3.02
C ALA A 64 -4.27 16.48 -3.78
N LYS A 65 -3.53 16.73 -4.86
CA LYS A 65 -3.72 17.91 -5.71
C LYS A 65 -4.94 17.78 -6.63
N VAL A 66 -5.13 16.63 -7.28
CA VAL A 66 -6.16 16.44 -8.33
C VAL A 66 -7.51 16.01 -7.77
N PHE A 67 -7.50 15.20 -6.70
CA PHE A 67 -8.69 14.68 -6.01
C PHE A 67 -8.62 15.01 -4.51
N PRO A 68 -8.76 16.31 -4.15
CA PRO A 68 -8.59 16.76 -2.76
C PRO A 68 -9.58 16.14 -1.78
N ASP A 69 -10.80 15.84 -2.25
CA ASP A 69 -11.87 15.27 -1.42
C ASP A 69 -11.78 13.75 -1.24
N ALA A 70 -10.90 13.09 -2.00
CA ALA A 70 -10.71 11.65 -1.92
C ALA A 70 -9.88 11.27 -0.68
N SER A 71 -10.37 10.28 0.07
CA SER A 71 -9.56 9.63 1.09
C SER A 71 -8.43 8.83 0.44
N ARG A 72 -7.20 9.06 0.89
CA ARG A 72 -6.01 8.39 0.35
C ARG A 72 -5.56 7.31 1.31
N LEU A 73 -5.61 6.06 0.86
CA LEU A 73 -5.24 4.89 1.64
C LEU A 73 -4.08 4.15 0.96
N LEU A 74 -3.33 3.40 1.77
CA LEU A 74 -2.27 2.54 1.25
C LEU A 74 -2.85 1.18 0.85
N CYS A 75 -2.47 0.72 -0.34
CA CYS A 75 -2.90 -0.57 -0.86
C CYS A 75 -2.24 -1.71 -0.05
N ARG A 76 -3.08 -2.51 0.62
CA ARG A 76 -2.65 -3.68 1.41
C ARG A 76 -1.81 -4.65 0.59
N TRP A 77 -2.17 -4.86 -0.69
CA TRP A 77 -1.42 -5.75 -1.56
C TRP A 77 0.01 -5.26 -1.82
N HIS A 78 0.21 -3.97 -2.12
CA HIS A 78 1.56 -3.42 -2.30
C HIS A 78 2.38 -3.48 -1.00
N ILE A 79 1.75 -3.22 0.15
CA ILE A 79 2.42 -3.40 1.45
C ILE A 79 2.84 -4.87 1.62
N GLN A 80 1.96 -5.83 1.33
CA GLN A 80 2.27 -7.26 1.38
C GLN A 80 3.47 -7.58 0.49
N GLN A 81 3.47 -7.15 -0.76
CA GLN A 81 4.58 -7.42 -1.69
C GLN A 81 5.90 -6.83 -1.17
N ASN A 82 5.87 -5.61 -0.63
CA ASN A 82 7.06 -4.99 -0.03
C ASN A 82 7.57 -5.76 1.18
N VAL A 83 6.68 -6.24 2.05
CA VAL A 83 7.06 -7.10 3.19
C VAL A 83 7.69 -8.40 2.69
N MET A 84 7.07 -9.09 1.73
CA MET A 84 7.62 -10.34 1.18
C MET A 84 9.01 -10.13 0.56
N LYS A 85 9.18 -9.04 -0.18
CA LYS A 85 10.43 -8.73 -0.90
C LYS A 85 11.57 -8.32 0.02
N HIS A 86 11.29 -7.49 1.02
CA HIS A 86 12.33 -6.83 1.82
C HIS A 86 12.54 -7.45 3.20
N CYS A 87 11.55 -8.14 3.76
CA CYS A 87 11.66 -8.70 5.10
C CYS A 87 12.14 -10.15 5.10
N LYS A 88 11.86 -10.96 4.06
CA LYS A 88 12.15 -12.41 4.06
C LYS A 88 13.60 -12.74 4.40
N GLY A 89 14.57 -12.02 3.80
CA GLY A 89 16.00 -12.26 4.03
C GLY A 89 16.47 -12.02 5.47
N ALA A 90 15.62 -11.42 6.31
CA ALA A 90 15.89 -11.18 7.71
C ALA A 90 15.49 -12.38 8.61
N PHE A 91 14.76 -13.37 8.10
CA PHE A 91 14.23 -14.47 8.91
C PHE A 91 14.81 -15.81 8.49
N THR A 92 14.89 -16.74 9.44
CA THR A 92 14.94 -18.17 9.13
C THR A 92 13.60 -18.61 8.53
N ASP A 93 13.54 -19.73 7.82
CA ASP A 93 12.28 -20.20 7.21
C ASP A 93 11.17 -20.42 8.25
N ASP A 94 11.51 -20.94 9.44
CA ASP A 94 10.54 -21.17 10.50
C ASP A 94 10.07 -19.88 11.16
N ASP A 95 10.98 -18.92 11.38
CA ASP A 95 10.59 -17.61 11.90
C ASP A 95 9.80 -16.80 10.87
N TRP A 96 10.07 -17.00 9.58
CA TRP A 96 9.30 -16.39 8.49
C TRP A 96 7.86 -16.89 8.47
N LYS A 97 7.64 -18.20 8.61
CA LYS A 97 6.28 -18.77 8.71
C LYS A 97 5.52 -18.20 9.90
N LYS A 98 6.17 -18.12 11.07
CA LYS A 98 5.57 -17.50 12.28
C LYS A 98 5.25 -16.03 12.04
N PHE A 99 6.18 -15.28 11.47
CA PHE A 99 5.99 -13.87 11.11
C PHE A 99 4.79 -13.69 10.19
N LEU A 100 4.67 -14.48 9.12
CA LEU A 100 3.56 -14.40 8.18
C LEU A 100 2.21 -14.71 8.84
N SER A 101 2.17 -15.66 9.77
CA SER A 101 0.97 -15.94 10.56
C SER A 101 0.53 -14.71 11.37
N PHE A 102 1.44 -14.08 12.13
CA PHE A 102 1.12 -12.88 12.90
C PHE A 102 0.76 -11.68 12.01
N TRP A 103 1.50 -11.52 10.91
CA TRP A 103 1.23 -10.48 9.92
C TRP A 103 -0.16 -10.65 9.32
N GLY A 104 -0.57 -11.88 8.98
CA GLY A 104 -1.93 -12.21 8.55
C GLY A 104 -2.99 -11.79 9.56
N SER A 105 -2.82 -12.19 10.83
CA SER A 105 -3.73 -11.77 11.91
C SER A 105 -3.80 -10.25 12.07
N LEU A 106 -2.67 -9.55 11.88
CA LEU A 106 -2.62 -8.10 11.95
C LEU A 106 -3.42 -7.44 10.82
N ILE A 107 -3.18 -7.81 9.56
CA ILE A 107 -3.80 -7.16 8.39
C ILE A 107 -5.29 -7.47 8.21
N GLU A 108 -5.76 -8.59 8.79
CA GLU A 108 -7.17 -9.01 8.82
C GLU A 108 -7.88 -8.64 10.13
N SER A 109 -7.29 -7.74 10.93
CA SER A 109 -7.93 -7.28 12.18
C SER A 109 -9.27 -6.58 11.89
N PRO A 110 -10.37 -6.97 12.55
CA PRO A 110 -11.71 -6.45 12.26
C PRO A 110 -11.97 -5.05 12.82
N SER A 111 -11.09 -4.54 13.68
CA SER A 111 -11.22 -3.23 14.31
C SER A 111 -9.87 -2.65 14.72
N ILE A 112 -9.82 -1.33 14.93
CA ILE A 112 -8.61 -0.61 15.37
C ILE A 112 -8.08 -1.16 16.71
N PRO A 113 -8.90 -1.41 17.75
CA PRO A 113 -8.39 -1.97 19.00
C PRO A 113 -7.73 -3.35 18.84
N ILE A 114 -8.31 -4.21 17.99
CA ILE A 114 -7.76 -5.53 17.70
C ILE A 114 -6.48 -5.42 16.87
N TYR A 115 -6.44 -4.50 15.91
CA TYR A 115 -5.24 -4.16 15.15
C TYR A 115 -4.09 -3.74 16.08
N ASP A 116 -4.35 -2.83 17.03
CA ASP A 116 -3.35 -2.36 17.98
C ASP A 116 -2.87 -3.47 18.93
N TYR A 117 -3.78 -4.37 19.33
CA TYR A 117 -3.43 -5.57 20.08
C TYR A 117 -2.49 -6.50 19.28
N HIS A 118 -2.87 -6.87 18.05
CA HIS A 118 -2.05 -7.69 17.17
C HIS A 118 -0.70 -7.02 16.85
N LEU A 119 -0.68 -5.71 16.62
CA LEU A 119 0.53 -4.95 16.31
C LEU A 119 1.51 -4.97 17.49
N ARG A 120 1.00 -4.74 18.72
CA ARG A 120 1.83 -4.80 19.94
C ARG A 120 2.41 -6.20 20.16
N ASN A 121 1.60 -7.25 19.98
CA ASN A 121 2.05 -8.62 20.14
C ASN A 121 3.10 -9.02 19.09
N MET A 122 2.87 -8.64 17.82
CA MET A 122 3.81 -8.86 16.74
C MET A 122 5.14 -8.14 16.97
N ARG A 123 5.11 -6.87 17.43
CA ARG A 123 6.31 -6.08 17.75
C ARG A 123 7.14 -6.69 18.87
N LYS A 124 6.51 -7.16 19.96
CA LYS A 124 7.22 -7.80 21.09
C LYS A 124 8.04 -9.00 20.61
N ARG A 125 7.42 -9.87 19.80
CA ARG A 125 8.05 -11.08 19.25
C ARG A 125 9.18 -10.77 18.26
N LEU A 126 9.04 -9.71 17.46
CA LEU A 126 10.11 -9.25 16.57
C LEU A 126 11.34 -8.75 17.35
N VAL A 127 11.14 -8.05 18.47
CA VAL A 127 12.24 -7.58 19.33
C VAL A 127 12.94 -8.75 20.03
N GLU A 128 12.18 -9.75 20.49
CA GLU A 128 12.75 -10.98 21.07
C GLU A 128 13.59 -11.74 20.03
N CYS A 129 13.12 -11.85 18.79
CA CYS A 129 13.84 -12.49 17.69
C CYS A 129 15.16 -11.76 17.35
N LYS A 130 15.17 -10.42 17.37
CA LYS A 130 16.39 -9.58 17.22
C LYS A 130 17.39 -9.73 18.36
N ARG A 131 16.93 -10.04 19.59
CA ARG A 131 17.82 -10.26 20.73
C ARG A 131 18.50 -11.63 20.67
N SER A 132 17.84 -12.61 20.06
CA SER A 132 18.40 -13.94 19.78
C SER A 132 19.33 -13.94 18.56
N SER A 133 19.01 -13.14 17.53
CA SER A 133 19.78 -13.04 16.29
C SER A 133 20.40 -11.65 16.14
N LYS A 134 21.72 -11.53 16.35
CA LYS A 134 22.51 -10.27 16.38
C LYS A 134 22.45 -9.39 15.11
N SER A 135 21.65 -9.69 14.09
CA SER A 135 21.73 -9.07 12.75
C SER A 135 20.47 -8.35 12.23
N LEU A 136 19.34 -8.30 12.94
CA LEU A 136 18.12 -7.72 12.36
C LEU A 136 17.89 -6.25 12.74
N GLN A 137 18.25 -5.31 11.86
CA GLN A 137 17.66 -3.96 11.85
C GLN A 137 16.67 -3.80 10.69
N ILE A 138 15.44 -4.28 10.87
CA ILE A 138 14.33 -3.87 9.99
C ILE A 138 13.99 -2.41 10.29
N ARG A 139 14.42 -1.49 9.41
CA ARG A 139 13.85 -0.14 9.29
C ARG A 139 12.69 -0.22 8.30
N VAL A 140 11.47 -0.08 8.79
CA VAL A 140 10.32 0.21 7.93
C VAL A 140 10.43 1.68 7.55
N ARG A 141 10.83 1.96 6.30
CA ARG A 141 10.73 3.31 5.74
C ARG A 141 9.31 3.59 5.34
#